data_AF-A0A919AAZ5-F1
#
_entry.id   AF-A0A919AAZ5-F1
#
_cell.length_a   1.000
_cell.length_b   1.000
_cell.length_c   1.000
_cell.angle_alpha   90.00
_cell.angle_beta   90.00
_cell.angle_gamma   90.00
#
_symmetry.space_group_name_H-M   'P 1'
#
loop_
_entity.id
_entity.type
_entity.pdbx_description
1 polymer ?
#
loop_
_entity_poly.entity_id
_entity_poly.type
_entity_poly.pdbx_seq_one_letter_code
_entity_poly.pdbx_strand_id
1 'polypeptide(L)'
;MRRHAKAAHRPASQEPSSGGDVSRAYRETHTLRQRHPVLTGAMTHSEKTRITLYGCGPDEAALFRELAPALDVRPVITDAPVCAANAELASGSRCISVDHRTPLTHETLRALARIGVRYISTRSIGYDHIDVAYARRAGMLVENVSYSPDSVADYTLMLMLMTLRDAKAMVRRTDAHDYRLSGTRGKELRDLTVGVVGTGRIGTAVMNRLKGFGCRIMACDERPAANPGTAVEHVPLDELLLHSDLVTLHTPLTPHTRHLLDRRRLALMRNGALIVNTGRGALIDTEALVRELESGRLGGAALDVIEGEEGIFSTDCRDRPPGSTSLLRLQQLPNALISPHTAYYTDRALRDTVRNSLTNCLTYESGNQHG
;
A
#
# COMPACT_ATOMS: atom_id res chain seq x y z
N MET A 1 50.23 45.64 -29.12
CA MET A 1 50.64 46.51 -27.99
C MET A 1 50.21 45.80 -26.70
N ARG A 2 51.14 45.19 -25.95
CA ARG A 2 51.69 45.63 -24.64
C ARG A 2 50.62 45.83 -23.57
N ARG A 3 50.71 45.43 -22.29
CA ARG A 3 51.68 44.69 -21.44
C ARG A 3 51.00 44.59 -20.03
N HIS A 4 51.56 43.74 -19.17
CA HIS A 4 51.24 43.48 -17.76
C HIS A 4 51.36 44.64 -16.74
N ALA A 5 50.74 44.41 -15.56
CA ALA A 5 51.11 44.78 -14.17
C ALA A 5 50.88 46.25 -13.71
N LYS A 6 50.62 46.63 -12.44
CA LYS A 6 50.87 46.02 -11.11
C LYS A 6 50.06 46.77 -9.99
N ALA A 7 50.09 46.20 -8.78
CA ALA A 7 49.33 46.49 -7.55
C ALA A 7 49.71 47.72 -6.68
N ALA A 8 48.84 48.07 -5.70
CA ALA A 8 49.14 48.58 -4.34
C ALA A 8 47.84 48.57 -3.46
N HIS A 9 47.69 47.74 -2.41
CA HIS A 9 48.00 47.90 -0.96
C HIS A 9 46.88 48.48 -0.03
N ARG A 10 46.16 47.58 0.69
CA ARG A 10 45.67 47.51 2.12
C ARG A 10 45.03 48.74 2.85
N PRO A 11 44.31 48.61 4.02
CA PRO A 11 44.08 47.44 4.92
C PRO A 11 42.65 47.21 5.54
N ALA A 12 42.50 46.03 6.17
CA ALA A 12 41.81 45.65 7.44
C ALA A 12 40.35 46.04 7.80
N SER A 13 39.52 45.03 8.12
CA SER A 13 38.87 44.77 9.45
C SER A 13 37.83 43.64 9.36
N GLN A 14 38.07 42.54 10.08
CA GLN A 14 37.26 41.99 11.19
C GLN A 14 36.11 41.03 10.80
N GLU A 15 36.39 39.73 10.94
CA GLU A 15 35.42 38.66 11.18
C GLU A 15 35.26 38.42 12.70
N PRO A 16 34.08 38.01 13.20
CA PRO A 16 33.97 37.44 14.53
C PRO A 16 34.00 35.90 14.50
N SER A 17 34.79 35.39 15.44
CA SER A 17 35.10 34.00 15.77
C SER A 17 33.92 33.21 16.37
N SER A 18 33.76 31.97 15.93
CA SER A 18 32.98 30.92 16.58
C SER A 18 33.89 29.90 17.26
N GLY A 19 33.53 29.45 18.47
CA GLY A 19 33.94 28.14 19.00
C GLY A 19 34.81 28.18 20.25
N GLY A 20 34.18 28.32 21.43
CA GLY A 20 34.78 28.04 22.72
C GLY A 20 34.20 26.75 23.30
N ASP A 21 35.07 25.75 23.47
CA ASP A 21 34.86 24.50 24.19
C ASP A 21 35.08 24.72 25.69
N VAL A 22 34.12 24.35 26.55
CA VAL A 22 34.37 24.20 28.00
C VAL A 22 33.48 23.09 28.59
N SER A 23 34.13 21.96 28.88
CA SER A 23 33.65 20.92 29.78
C SER A 23 33.59 21.41 31.24
N ARG A 24 32.79 20.68 32.05
CA ARG A 24 32.96 20.45 33.51
C ARG A 24 32.18 21.37 34.46
N ALA A 25 31.13 20.81 35.09
CA ALA A 25 30.96 20.78 36.56
C ALA A 25 29.64 20.09 36.94
N TYR A 26 29.71 18.95 37.63
CA TYR A 26 29.16 18.71 38.98
C TYR A 26 29.17 17.21 39.32
N ARG A 27 30.22 16.80 40.04
CA ARG A 27 30.25 15.76 41.09
C ARG A 27 30.34 16.56 42.39
N GLU A 28 29.81 16.22 43.56
CA GLU A 28 29.47 14.97 44.23
C GLU A 28 28.72 15.39 45.51
N THR A 29 27.69 14.66 45.95
CA THR A 29 27.40 14.53 47.39
C THR A 29 27.00 13.10 47.69
N HIS A 30 27.76 12.47 48.58
CA HIS A 30 27.58 11.13 49.12
C HIS A 30 26.55 11.12 50.26
N THR A 31 25.82 10.00 50.35
CA THR A 31 25.48 9.18 51.54
C THR A 31 23.98 8.88 51.70
N LEU A 32 23.61 7.61 51.49
CA LEU A 32 23.12 6.69 52.54
C LEU A 32 22.60 5.40 51.90
N ARG A 33 23.31 4.31 52.22
CA ARG A 33 22.89 2.92 51.99
C ARG A 33 21.60 2.64 52.77
N GLN A 34 20.53 2.28 52.07
CA GLN A 34 19.49 1.42 52.63
C GLN A 34 19.43 0.13 51.81
N ARG A 35 19.74 -0.98 52.48
CA ARG A 35 19.62 -2.33 51.95
C ARG A 35 18.14 -2.72 52.00
N HIS A 36 17.51 -2.86 50.85
CA HIS A 36 16.23 -3.55 50.74
C HIS A 36 16.48 -5.04 50.43
N PRO A 37 15.63 -5.96 50.93
CA PRO A 37 15.83 -7.39 50.74
C PRO A 37 15.67 -7.74 49.26
N VAL A 38 16.59 -8.56 48.75
CA VAL A 38 16.43 -9.25 47.47
C VAL A 38 15.27 -10.23 47.63
N LEU A 39 14.08 -9.82 47.20
CA LEU A 39 13.00 -10.75 46.89
C LEU A 39 13.41 -11.44 45.59
N THR A 40 13.95 -12.66 45.70
CA THR A 40 13.97 -13.63 44.62
C THR A 40 12.53 -14.02 44.31
N GLY A 41 11.84 -13.15 43.60
CA GLY A 41 10.61 -13.50 42.90
C GLY A 41 10.99 -14.52 41.83
N ALA A 42 10.49 -15.74 41.97
CA ALA A 42 10.46 -16.67 40.86
C ALA A 42 9.82 -15.95 39.68
N MET A 43 10.57 -15.78 38.59
CA MET A 43 10.00 -15.33 37.32
C MET A 43 9.03 -16.42 36.89
N THR A 44 7.75 -16.23 37.18
CA THR A 44 6.67 -16.92 36.46
C THR A 44 6.95 -16.65 34.99
N HIS A 45 7.36 -17.67 34.24
CA HIS A 45 7.39 -17.58 32.79
C HIS A 45 5.98 -17.17 32.35
N SER A 46 5.79 -15.90 32.00
CA SER A 46 4.62 -15.49 31.26
C SER A 46 4.60 -16.37 30.02
N GLU A 47 3.56 -17.18 29.85
CA GLU A 47 3.44 -17.97 28.63
C GLU A 47 3.45 -17.01 27.44
N LYS A 48 4.36 -17.26 26.49
CA LYS A 48 4.48 -16.43 25.29
C LYS A 48 3.14 -16.36 24.58
N THR A 49 2.75 -15.17 24.15
CA THR A 49 1.49 -14.96 23.44
C THR A 49 1.48 -15.80 22.16
N ARG A 50 0.55 -16.74 22.05
CA ARG A 50 0.42 -17.62 20.87
C ARG A 50 -0.43 -16.95 19.80
N ILE A 51 0.16 -16.66 18.65
CA ILE A 51 -0.53 -16.05 17.51
C ILE A 51 -0.47 -17.02 16.32
N THR A 52 -1.62 -17.26 15.68
CA THR A 52 -1.69 -18.08 14.47
C THR A 52 -1.73 -17.22 13.22
N LEU A 53 -0.87 -17.52 12.27
CA LEU A 53 -0.57 -16.71 11.09
C LEU A 53 -0.90 -17.54 9.85
N TYR A 54 -2.01 -17.20 9.20
CA TYR A 54 -2.49 -17.88 7.99
C TYR A 54 -2.02 -17.18 6.72
N GLY A 55 -1.92 -17.94 5.63
CA GLY A 55 -1.56 -17.41 4.31
C GLY A 55 -0.16 -16.81 4.26
N CYS A 56 0.78 -17.32 5.05
CA CYS A 56 2.14 -16.77 5.07
C CYS A 56 2.98 -17.32 3.91
N GLY A 57 3.29 -16.45 2.94
CA GLY A 57 4.29 -16.77 1.92
C GLY A 57 5.70 -16.94 2.53
N PRO A 58 6.68 -17.46 1.77
CA PRO A 58 8.03 -17.70 2.27
C PRO A 58 8.69 -16.48 2.92
N ASP A 59 8.55 -15.30 2.31
CA ASP A 59 9.16 -14.05 2.80
C ASP A 59 8.50 -13.57 4.10
N GLU A 60 7.16 -13.61 4.17
CA GLU A 60 6.43 -13.28 5.39
C GLU A 60 6.79 -14.26 6.52
N ALA A 61 6.85 -15.56 6.21
CA ALA A 61 7.20 -16.58 7.18
C ALA A 61 8.62 -16.40 7.72
N ALA A 62 9.57 -15.99 6.89
CA ALA A 62 10.93 -15.64 7.32
C ALA A 62 10.91 -14.45 8.29
N LEU A 63 10.21 -13.37 7.94
CA LEU A 63 10.08 -12.17 8.78
C LEU A 63 9.35 -12.44 10.10
N PHE A 64 8.30 -13.27 10.12
CA PHE A 64 7.62 -13.66 11.34
C PHE A 64 8.54 -14.44 12.28
N ARG A 65 9.37 -15.35 11.75
CA ARG A 65 10.37 -16.08 12.55
C ARG A 65 11.47 -15.16 13.08
N GLU A 66 11.88 -14.15 12.32
CA GLU A 66 12.84 -13.13 12.75
C GLU A 66 12.28 -12.25 13.88
N LEU A 67 11.07 -11.72 13.71
CA LEU A 67 10.54 -10.64 14.55
C LEU A 67 9.78 -11.12 15.79
N ALA A 68 9.11 -12.27 15.73
CA ALA A 68 8.28 -12.76 16.84
C ALA A 68 9.06 -13.00 18.15
N PRO A 69 10.29 -13.56 18.16
CA PRO A 69 11.04 -13.77 19.40
C PRO A 69 11.33 -12.48 20.16
N ALA A 70 11.62 -11.38 19.46
CA ALA A 70 11.89 -10.07 20.06
C ALA A 70 10.63 -9.42 20.68
N LEU A 71 9.45 -9.89 20.29
CA LEU A 71 8.15 -9.42 20.80
C LEU A 71 7.49 -10.41 21.77
N ASP A 72 8.22 -11.43 22.21
CA ASP A 72 7.74 -12.51 23.08
C ASP A 72 6.50 -13.25 22.56
N VAL A 73 6.40 -13.37 21.23
CA VAL A 73 5.33 -14.10 20.55
C VAL A 73 5.80 -15.51 20.21
N ARG A 74 4.91 -16.49 20.38
CA ARG A 74 5.05 -17.83 19.81
C ARG A 74 4.19 -17.94 18.54
N PRO A 75 4.79 -17.80 17.33
CA PRO A 75 4.03 -17.85 16.09
C PRO A 75 3.69 -19.29 15.69
N VAL A 76 2.49 -19.49 15.16
CA VAL A 76 2.06 -20.70 14.45
C VAL A 76 1.87 -20.30 13.01
N ILE A 77 2.78 -20.70 12.13
CA ILE A 77 2.81 -20.23 10.75
C ILE A 77 2.29 -21.31 9.81
N THR A 78 1.34 -20.96 8.95
CA THR A 78 0.90 -21.78 7.83
C THR A 78 0.84 -20.96 6.55
N ASP A 79 1.23 -21.56 5.44
CA ASP A 79 1.08 -21.02 4.09
C ASP A 79 -0.36 -21.14 3.57
N ALA A 80 -1.16 -22.04 4.15
CA ALA A 80 -2.54 -22.25 3.77
C ALA A 80 -3.40 -21.02 4.12
N PRO A 81 -4.28 -20.57 3.22
CA PRO A 81 -5.25 -19.53 3.53
C PRO A 81 -6.22 -20.01 4.60
N VAL A 82 -6.76 -19.07 5.39
CA VAL A 82 -7.70 -19.40 6.47
C VAL A 82 -9.03 -19.88 5.88
N CYS A 83 -9.53 -21.01 6.38
CA CYS A 83 -10.84 -21.54 6.02
C CYS A 83 -11.46 -22.30 7.21
N ALA A 84 -12.74 -22.66 7.09
CA ALA A 84 -13.43 -23.42 8.14
C ALA A 84 -12.74 -24.76 8.44
N ALA A 85 -12.17 -25.43 7.42
CA ALA A 85 -11.56 -26.75 7.56
C ALA A 85 -10.21 -26.73 8.31
N ASN A 86 -9.49 -25.60 8.30
CA ASN A 86 -8.20 -25.47 9.00
C ASN A 86 -8.25 -24.52 10.21
N ALA A 87 -9.43 -24.06 10.62
CA ALA A 87 -9.60 -23.14 11.74
C ALA A 87 -8.94 -23.66 13.03
N GLU A 88 -8.98 -24.98 13.28
CA GLU A 88 -8.37 -25.64 14.46
C GLU A 88 -6.86 -25.38 14.62
N LEU A 89 -6.15 -24.96 13.56
CA LEU A 89 -4.74 -24.54 13.70
C LEU A 89 -4.58 -23.37 14.68
N ALA A 90 -5.63 -22.55 14.83
CA ALA A 90 -5.68 -21.44 15.78
C ALA A 90 -6.15 -21.85 17.19
N SER A 91 -6.26 -23.15 17.49
CA SER A 91 -6.53 -23.62 18.85
C SER A 91 -5.45 -23.11 19.82
N GLY A 92 -5.90 -22.52 20.93
CA GLY A 92 -5.06 -21.82 21.91
C GLY A 92 -4.59 -20.41 21.48
N SER A 93 -5.03 -19.90 20.33
CA SER A 93 -4.78 -18.52 19.90
C SER A 93 -6.08 -17.70 19.98
N ARG A 94 -6.06 -16.62 20.77
CA ARG A 94 -7.11 -15.60 20.77
C ARG A 94 -6.99 -14.64 19.59
N CYS A 95 -5.77 -14.46 19.08
CA CYS A 95 -5.45 -13.61 17.94
C CYS A 95 -4.98 -14.43 16.73
N ILE A 96 -5.45 -14.04 15.55
CA ILE A 96 -4.92 -14.54 14.28
C ILE A 96 -4.45 -13.41 13.38
N SER A 97 -3.52 -13.71 12.49
CA SER A 97 -3.12 -12.86 11.36
C SER A 97 -3.53 -13.51 10.05
N VAL A 98 -4.15 -12.76 9.15
CA VAL A 98 -4.60 -13.23 7.83
C VAL A 98 -4.06 -12.33 6.71
N ASP A 99 -3.91 -12.86 5.50
CA ASP A 99 -3.67 -12.04 4.30
C ASP A 99 -5.00 -11.57 3.67
N HIS A 100 -4.89 -10.78 2.60
CA HIS A 100 -6.05 -10.26 1.85
C HIS A 100 -6.43 -11.10 0.63
N ARG A 101 -5.71 -12.19 0.34
CA ARG A 101 -5.86 -12.94 -0.91
C ARG A 101 -7.09 -13.84 -0.91
N THR A 102 -7.55 -14.23 0.27
CA THR A 102 -8.72 -15.10 0.43
C THR A 102 -9.80 -14.40 1.27
N PRO A 103 -11.06 -14.31 0.77
CA PRO A 103 -12.17 -13.80 1.55
C PRO A 103 -12.47 -14.63 2.80
N LEU A 104 -12.68 -13.95 3.94
CA LEU A 104 -13.11 -14.58 5.18
C LEU A 104 -14.63 -14.76 5.15
N THR A 105 -15.07 -15.95 4.73
CA THR A 105 -16.49 -16.29 4.68
C THR A 105 -17.12 -16.31 6.09
N HIS A 106 -18.45 -16.15 6.15
CA HIS A 106 -19.18 -16.27 7.42
C HIS A 106 -18.98 -17.65 8.09
N GLU A 107 -18.78 -18.70 7.30
CA GLU A 107 -18.47 -20.03 7.82
C GLU A 107 -17.12 -20.07 8.53
N THR A 108 -16.08 -19.52 7.88
CA THR A 108 -14.75 -19.38 8.47
C THR A 108 -14.78 -18.55 9.75
N LEU A 109 -15.47 -17.41 9.74
CA LEU A 109 -15.61 -16.55 10.93
C LEU A 109 -16.32 -17.28 12.09
N ARG A 110 -17.36 -18.08 11.82
CA ARG A 110 -18.02 -18.90 12.85
C ARG A 110 -17.10 -19.99 13.40
N ALA A 111 -16.33 -20.66 12.54
CA ALA A 111 -15.39 -21.69 12.95
C ALA A 111 -14.32 -21.12 13.89
N LEU A 112 -13.72 -19.98 13.51
CA LEU A 112 -12.74 -19.25 14.32
C LEU A 112 -13.31 -18.80 15.67
N ALA A 113 -14.54 -18.27 15.70
CA ALA A 113 -15.16 -17.85 16.95
C ALA A 113 -15.36 -19.03 17.94
N ARG A 114 -15.74 -20.21 17.44
CA ARG A 114 -15.98 -21.42 18.24
C ARG A 114 -14.71 -21.95 18.92
N ILE A 115 -13.56 -21.87 18.24
CA ILE A 115 -12.28 -22.31 18.80
C ILE A 115 -11.61 -21.27 19.71
N GLY A 116 -12.25 -20.12 19.93
CA GLY A 116 -11.79 -19.11 20.89
C GLY A 116 -11.07 -17.91 20.29
N VAL A 117 -11.02 -17.75 18.96
CA VAL A 117 -10.48 -16.53 18.33
C VAL A 117 -11.40 -15.35 18.64
N ARG A 118 -10.81 -14.22 19.01
CA ARG A 118 -11.50 -12.96 19.35
C ARG A 118 -10.93 -11.74 18.62
N TYR A 119 -9.79 -11.89 17.96
CA TYR A 119 -9.14 -10.78 17.25
C TYR A 119 -8.52 -11.26 15.94
N ILE A 120 -8.76 -10.51 14.87
CA ILE A 120 -8.22 -10.76 13.53
C ILE A 120 -7.42 -9.54 13.11
N SER A 121 -6.10 -9.72 12.96
CA SER A 121 -5.23 -8.77 12.27
C SER A 121 -5.16 -9.10 10.79
N THR A 122 -5.59 -8.21 9.89
CA THR A 122 -5.36 -8.39 8.45
C THR A 122 -4.11 -7.67 7.99
N ARG A 123 -3.25 -8.39 7.25
CA ARG A 123 -1.97 -7.92 6.67
C ARG A 123 -2.17 -7.10 5.39
N SER A 124 -3.11 -6.18 5.43
CA SER A 124 -3.49 -5.33 4.29
C SER A 124 -4.02 -3.99 4.78
N ILE A 125 -4.01 -2.97 3.90
CA ILE A 125 -4.71 -1.70 4.18
C ILE A 125 -6.21 -1.87 4.01
N GLY A 126 -6.66 -2.39 2.87
CA GLY A 126 -8.08 -2.65 2.63
C GLY A 126 -8.52 -3.96 3.29
N TYR A 127 -9.75 -3.96 3.81
CA TYR A 127 -10.34 -5.04 4.60
C TYR A 127 -11.67 -5.52 4.00
N ASP A 128 -11.93 -5.19 2.73
CA ASP A 128 -13.14 -5.53 1.97
C ASP A 128 -13.35 -7.05 1.79
N HIS A 129 -12.30 -7.85 1.99
CA HIS A 129 -12.33 -9.31 2.02
C HIS A 129 -12.86 -9.89 3.35
N ILE A 130 -13.22 -9.04 4.33
CA ILE A 130 -13.76 -9.44 5.64
C ILE A 130 -15.10 -8.73 5.89
N ASP A 131 -16.15 -9.49 6.18
CA ASP A 131 -17.39 -8.92 6.72
C ASP A 131 -17.19 -8.54 8.20
N VAL A 132 -16.69 -7.32 8.43
CA VAL A 132 -16.41 -6.78 9.76
C VAL A 132 -17.67 -6.72 10.64
N ALA A 133 -18.84 -6.45 10.04
CA ALA A 133 -20.09 -6.42 10.79
C ALA A 133 -20.48 -7.82 11.29
N TYR A 134 -20.26 -8.85 10.47
CA TYR A 134 -20.43 -10.24 10.87
C TYR A 134 -19.40 -10.68 11.91
N ALA A 135 -18.11 -10.37 11.70
CA ALA A 135 -17.05 -10.68 12.65
C ALA A 135 -17.37 -10.11 14.04
N ARG A 136 -17.83 -8.86 14.11
CA ARG A 136 -18.27 -8.22 15.37
C ARG A 136 -19.44 -8.94 16.02
N ARG A 137 -20.47 -9.33 15.26
CA ARG A 137 -21.61 -10.13 15.79
C ARG A 137 -21.16 -11.51 16.29
N ALA A 138 -20.11 -12.07 15.70
CA ALA A 138 -19.49 -13.31 16.14
C ALA A 138 -18.51 -13.13 17.32
N GLY A 139 -18.40 -11.93 17.90
CA GLY A 139 -17.56 -11.65 19.06
C GLY A 139 -16.08 -11.46 18.73
N MET A 140 -15.76 -11.08 17.48
CA MET A 140 -14.40 -10.83 17.02
C MET A 140 -14.19 -9.38 16.61
N LEU A 141 -13.06 -8.80 17.01
CA LEU A 141 -12.57 -7.53 16.49
C LEU A 141 -11.70 -7.77 15.25
N VAL A 142 -11.75 -6.83 14.31
CA VAL A 142 -10.94 -6.85 13.09
C VAL A 142 -10.16 -5.56 13.02
N GLU A 143 -8.86 -5.67 12.78
CA GLU A 143 -7.98 -4.52 12.58
C GLU A 143 -7.04 -4.78 11.42
N ASN A 144 -6.89 -3.77 10.58
CA ASN A 144 -5.97 -3.79 9.46
C ASN A 144 -4.61 -3.19 9.87
N VAL A 145 -3.52 -3.73 9.34
CA VAL A 145 -2.20 -3.13 9.57
C VAL A 145 -2.10 -1.78 8.86
N SER A 146 -1.15 -0.96 9.32
CA SER A 146 -0.65 0.17 8.53
C SER A 146 0.78 -0.12 8.08
N TYR A 147 1.16 0.35 6.91
CA TYR A 147 2.54 0.37 6.44
C TYR A 147 2.82 1.68 5.70
N SER A 148 4.08 1.89 5.30
CA SER A 148 4.43 3.09 4.54
C SER A 148 3.62 3.21 3.25
N PRO A 149 2.92 4.34 3.01
CA PRO A 149 2.21 4.56 1.75
C PRO A 149 3.16 4.73 0.55
N ASP A 150 4.46 4.91 0.81
CA ASP A 150 5.46 5.20 -0.21
C ASP A 150 5.60 4.09 -1.24
N SER A 151 5.56 2.81 -0.83
CA SER A 151 5.64 1.67 -1.75
C SER A 151 4.59 1.76 -2.87
N VAL A 152 3.33 1.90 -2.49
CA VAL A 152 2.20 1.99 -3.44
C VAL A 152 2.24 3.31 -4.21
N ALA A 153 2.65 4.42 -3.58
CA ALA A 153 2.73 5.72 -4.24
C ALA A 153 3.82 5.73 -5.32
N ASP A 154 5.03 5.24 -5.01
CA ASP A 154 6.14 5.11 -5.96
C ASP A 154 5.75 4.18 -7.12
N TYR A 155 5.10 3.06 -6.81
CA TYR A 155 4.60 2.12 -7.81
C TYR A 155 3.56 2.76 -8.73
N THR A 156 2.64 3.55 -8.17
CA THR A 156 1.63 4.30 -8.93
C THR A 156 2.29 5.27 -9.92
N LEU A 157 3.31 6.02 -9.48
CA LEU A 157 4.06 6.94 -10.36
C LEU A 157 4.80 6.18 -11.46
N MET A 158 5.40 5.02 -11.14
CA MET A 158 6.00 4.14 -12.14
C MET A 158 4.96 3.73 -13.19
N LEU A 159 3.78 3.26 -12.79
CA LEU A 159 2.70 2.87 -13.69
C LEU A 159 2.21 4.03 -14.56
N MET A 160 2.08 5.24 -13.99
CA MET A 160 1.76 6.44 -14.76
C MET A 160 2.78 6.67 -15.87
N LEU A 161 4.08 6.68 -15.55
CA LEU A 161 5.16 6.90 -16.52
C LEU A 161 5.22 5.78 -17.57
N MET A 162 5.05 4.52 -17.16
CA MET A 162 5.01 3.39 -18.09
C MET A 162 3.86 3.50 -19.08
N THR A 163 2.68 3.92 -18.62
CA THR A 163 1.50 4.10 -19.48
C THR A 163 1.69 5.27 -20.44
N LEU A 164 2.23 6.39 -19.95
CA LEU A 164 2.51 7.59 -20.76
C LEU A 164 3.52 7.35 -21.88
N ARG A 165 4.38 6.34 -21.71
CA ARG A 165 5.46 5.99 -22.64
C ARG A 165 5.22 4.68 -23.38
N ASP A 166 4.01 4.11 -23.27
CA ASP A 166 3.62 2.86 -23.92
C ASP A 166 4.64 1.72 -23.65
N ALA A 167 5.10 1.63 -22.41
CA ALA A 167 6.23 0.79 -22.03
C ALA A 167 5.99 -0.70 -22.33
N LYS A 168 4.75 -1.19 -22.16
CA LYS A 168 4.39 -2.58 -22.46
C LYS A 168 4.63 -2.91 -23.93
N ALA A 169 4.09 -2.11 -24.84
CA ALA A 169 4.26 -2.34 -26.27
C ALA A 169 5.72 -2.14 -26.70
N MET A 170 6.39 -1.11 -26.14
CA MET A 170 7.80 -0.83 -26.40
C MET A 170 8.69 -2.03 -26.04
N VAL A 171 8.55 -2.58 -24.82
CA VAL A 171 9.35 -3.73 -24.36
C VAL A 171 9.07 -4.95 -25.22
N ARG A 172 7.79 -5.29 -25.46
CA ARG A 172 7.41 -6.45 -26.30
C ARG A 172 7.97 -6.37 -27.72
N ARG A 173 7.96 -5.18 -28.34
CA ARG A 173 8.54 -4.97 -29.67
C ARG A 173 10.06 -5.12 -29.66
N THR A 174 10.71 -4.60 -28.62
CA THR A 174 12.16 -4.71 -28.43
C THR A 174 12.59 -6.17 -28.25
N ASP A 175 11.85 -6.96 -27.47
CA ASP A 175 12.08 -8.40 -27.28
C ASP A 175 11.90 -9.18 -28.59
N ALA A 176 11.04 -8.70 -29.49
CA ALA A 176 10.85 -9.22 -30.83
C ALA A 176 11.81 -8.60 -31.88
N HIS A 177 12.86 -7.89 -31.44
CA HIS A 177 13.84 -7.21 -32.28
C HIS A 177 13.28 -6.10 -33.20
N ASP A 178 12.07 -5.58 -32.94
CA ASP A 178 11.52 -4.41 -33.62
C ASP A 178 11.90 -3.11 -32.88
N TYR A 179 13.02 -2.52 -33.30
CA TYR A 179 13.58 -1.29 -32.72
C TYR A 179 13.06 0.00 -33.36
N ARG A 180 12.09 -0.08 -34.28
CA ARG A 180 11.53 1.14 -34.91
C ARG A 180 10.72 1.93 -33.89
N LEU A 181 10.76 3.25 -33.98
CA LEU A 181 9.92 4.12 -33.14
C LEU A 181 8.43 3.76 -33.30
N SER A 182 7.67 3.83 -32.21
CA SER A 182 6.20 3.67 -32.26
C SER A 182 5.57 4.80 -33.08
N GLY A 183 4.49 4.50 -33.79
CA GLY A 183 3.65 5.52 -34.43
C GLY A 183 2.97 6.44 -33.40
N THR A 184 2.78 5.95 -32.17
CA THR A 184 2.23 6.72 -31.05
C THR A 184 3.37 7.36 -30.27
N ARG A 185 3.36 8.70 -30.18
CA ARG A 185 4.31 9.43 -29.33
C ARG A 185 3.86 9.39 -27.88
N GLY A 186 4.83 9.26 -26.97
CA GLY A 186 4.56 9.38 -25.54
C GLY A 186 4.19 10.80 -25.13
N LYS A 187 3.75 10.96 -23.89
CA LYS A 187 3.39 12.25 -23.29
C LYS A 187 4.34 12.59 -22.14
N GLU A 188 4.49 13.88 -21.84
CA GLU A 188 5.23 14.36 -20.68
C GLU A 188 4.27 14.65 -19.54
N LEU A 189 4.56 14.11 -18.34
CA LEU A 189 3.65 14.24 -17.20
C LEU A 189 3.42 15.71 -16.80
N ARG A 190 4.43 16.56 -16.95
CA ARG A 190 4.37 18.01 -16.66
C ARG A 190 3.23 18.72 -17.38
N ASP A 191 2.89 18.29 -18.58
CA ASP A 191 1.90 18.95 -19.43
C ASP A 191 0.48 18.44 -19.18
N LEU A 192 0.30 17.49 -18.26
CA LEU A 192 -0.98 16.83 -18.02
C LEU A 192 -1.70 17.35 -16.78
N THR A 193 -3.01 17.17 -16.80
CA THR A 193 -3.86 17.22 -15.61
C THR A 193 -4.05 15.82 -15.05
N VAL A 194 -3.60 15.61 -13.81
CA VAL A 194 -3.72 14.34 -13.09
C VAL A 194 -4.85 14.44 -12.06
N GLY A 195 -5.88 13.63 -12.26
CA GLY A 195 -7.00 13.46 -11.34
C GLY A 195 -6.71 12.36 -10.31
N VAL A 196 -6.70 12.71 -9.04
CA VAL A 196 -6.48 11.79 -7.92
C VAL A 196 -7.80 11.55 -7.18
N VAL A 197 -8.32 10.32 -7.26
CA VAL A 197 -9.55 9.93 -6.57
C VAL A 197 -9.20 9.24 -5.26
N GLY A 198 -9.51 9.87 -4.14
CA GLY A 198 -9.08 9.48 -2.80
C GLY A 198 -7.79 10.18 -2.38
N THR A 199 -7.87 10.96 -1.31
CA THR A 199 -6.82 11.78 -0.70
C THR A 199 -6.39 11.27 0.68
N GLY A 200 -6.63 9.99 0.95
CA GLY A 200 -6.08 9.30 2.12
C GLY A 200 -4.54 9.21 2.09
N ARG A 201 -3.97 8.32 2.91
CA ARG A 201 -2.50 8.18 3.06
C ARG A 201 -1.76 7.98 1.73
N ILE A 202 -2.25 7.08 0.87
CA ILE A 202 -1.63 6.75 -0.42
C ILE A 202 -1.85 7.88 -1.44
N GLY A 203 -3.09 8.35 -1.60
CA GLY A 203 -3.39 9.45 -2.52
C GLY A 203 -2.62 10.73 -2.20
N THR A 204 -2.50 11.09 -0.92
CA THR A 204 -1.65 12.20 -0.46
C THR A 204 -0.18 11.98 -0.82
N ALA A 205 0.35 10.76 -0.63
CA ALA A 205 1.73 10.43 -0.98
C ALA A 205 1.98 10.51 -2.51
N VAL A 206 1.00 10.12 -3.33
CA VAL A 206 1.01 10.28 -4.80
C VAL A 206 1.00 11.75 -5.19
N MET A 207 0.07 12.55 -4.65
CA MET A 207 0.00 14.00 -4.92
C MET A 207 1.30 14.72 -4.57
N ASN A 208 1.93 14.36 -3.45
CA ASN A 208 3.20 14.96 -3.05
C ASN A 208 4.33 14.68 -4.04
N ARG A 209 4.37 13.50 -4.64
CA ARG A 209 5.35 13.13 -5.69
C ARG A 209 5.05 13.84 -7.01
N LEU A 210 3.77 13.92 -7.38
CA LEU A 210 3.32 14.60 -8.60
C LEU A 210 3.73 16.08 -8.66
N LYS A 211 3.79 16.76 -7.52
CA LYS A 211 4.32 18.14 -7.44
C LYS A 211 5.72 18.28 -8.06
N GLY A 212 6.59 17.29 -7.86
CA GLY A 212 7.95 17.29 -8.41
C GLY A 212 7.99 17.22 -9.94
N PHE A 213 6.93 16.70 -10.57
CA PHE A 213 6.79 16.67 -12.03
C PHE A 213 6.15 17.94 -12.61
N GLY A 214 5.59 18.81 -11.77
CA GLY A 214 5.03 20.10 -12.19
C GLY A 214 3.71 20.00 -12.97
N CYS A 215 3.04 18.85 -12.96
CA CYS A 215 1.72 18.66 -13.57
C CYS A 215 0.62 19.40 -12.80
N ARG A 216 -0.52 19.65 -13.46
CA ARG A 216 -1.72 20.10 -12.74
C ARG A 216 -2.31 18.92 -11.98
N ILE A 217 -2.70 19.12 -10.72
CA ILE A 217 -3.31 18.08 -9.88
C ILE A 217 -4.73 18.52 -9.52
N MET A 218 -5.70 17.65 -9.78
CA MET A 218 -7.08 17.77 -9.30
C MET A 218 -7.35 16.59 -8.37
N ALA A 219 -8.14 16.80 -7.31
CA ALA A 219 -8.46 15.77 -6.34
C ALA A 219 -9.98 15.63 -6.15
N CYS A 220 -10.42 14.41 -5.84
CA CYS A 220 -11.78 14.14 -5.40
C CYS A 220 -11.74 13.24 -4.18
N ASP A 221 -12.43 13.63 -3.11
CA ASP A 221 -12.58 12.85 -1.89
C ASP A 221 -13.93 13.18 -1.24
N GLU A 222 -14.61 12.18 -0.65
CA GLU A 222 -15.82 12.40 0.15
C GLU A 222 -15.51 13.13 1.46
N ARG A 223 -14.30 12.96 1.99
CA ARG A 223 -13.80 13.57 3.21
C ARG A 223 -12.43 14.19 2.96
N PRO A 224 -12.38 15.37 2.31
CA PRO A 224 -11.13 16.07 2.06
C PRO A 224 -10.37 16.28 3.37
N ALA A 225 -9.05 16.10 3.35
CA ALA A 225 -8.22 16.36 4.51
C ALA A 225 -8.37 17.84 4.96
N ALA A 226 -8.56 18.06 6.27
CA ALA A 226 -8.84 19.38 6.85
C ALA A 226 -7.72 20.42 6.66
N ASN A 227 -6.53 19.99 6.28
CA ASN A 227 -5.39 20.87 6.05
C ASN A 227 -4.56 20.30 4.90
N PRO A 228 -4.82 20.68 3.63
CA PRO A 228 -4.19 20.00 2.51
C PRO A 228 -2.67 20.21 2.47
N GLY A 229 -2.11 21.25 3.10
CA GLY A 229 -0.70 21.65 2.89
C GLY A 229 -0.33 21.86 1.40
N THR A 230 -1.34 21.84 0.53
CA THR A 230 -1.23 21.72 -0.92
C THR A 230 -2.35 22.55 -1.54
N ALA A 231 -2.02 23.48 -2.44
CA ALA A 231 -3.00 24.18 -3.26
C ALA A 231 -3.60 23.26 -4.34
N VAL A 232 -4.12 22.08 -3.95
CA VAL A 232 -4.74 21.11 -4.85
C VAL A 232 -6.23 21.38 -4.92
N GLU A 233 -6.70 21.58 -6.13
CA GLU A 233 -8.10 21.84 -6.44
C GLU A 233 -8.94 20.58 -6.17
N HIS A 234 -9.86 20.67 -5.21
CA HIS A 234 -10.81 19.59 -4.92
C HIS A 234 -12.10 19.85 -5.70
N VAL A 235 -12.50 18.89 -6.53
CA VAL A 235 -13.68 18.99 -7.39
C VAL A 235 -14.54 17.71 -7.28
N PRO A 236 -15.83 17.78 -7.67
CA PRO A 236 -16.66 16.58 -7.83
C PRO A 236 -16.05 15.58 -8.82
N LEU A 237 -16.32 14.28 -8.62
CA LEU A 237 -15.73 13.21 -9.43
C LEU A 237 -15.97 13.40 -10.93
N ASP A 238 -17.21 13.69 -11.33
CA ASP A 238 -17.56 13.84 -12.74
C ASP A 238 -16.80 15.03 -13.39
N GLU A 239 -16.54 16.11 -12.63
CA GLU A 239 -15.70 17.24 -13.08
C GLU A 239 -14.23 16.85 -13.19
N LEU A 240 -13.68 16.11 -12.20
CA LEU A 240 -12.34 15.56 -12.26
C LEU A 240 -12.14 14.71 -13.52
N LEU A 241 -13.10 13.84 -13.85
CA LEU A 241 -13.03 12.95 -15.03
C LEU A 241 -13.05 13.72 -16.35
N LEU A 242 -13.86 14.77 -16.46
CA LEU A 242 -13.93 15.63 -17.65
C LEU A 242 -12.62 16.40 -17.91
N HIS A 243 -11.91 16.76 -16.84
CA HIS A 243 -10.74 17.63 -16.93
C HIS A 243 -9.38 16.92 -16.81
N SER A 244 -9.36 15.64 -16.46
CA SER A 244 -8.11 14.87 -16.30
C SER A 244 -7.65 14.20 -17.59
N ASP A 245 -6.35 14.25 -17.84
CA ASP A 245 -5.69 13.47 -18.89
C ASP A 245 -5.25 12.09 -18.37
N LEU A 246 -5.03 12.00 -17.05
CA LEU A 246 -4.75 10.76 -16.34
C LEU A 246 -5.52 10.73 -15.02
N VAL A 247 -6.20 9.62 -14.72
CA VAL A 247 -6.92 9.42 -13.46
C VAL A 247 -6.28 8.27 -12.67
N THR A 248 -6.07 8.47 -11.38
CA THR A 248 -5.56 7.43 -10.46
C THR A 248 -6.48 7.20 -9.28
N LEU A 249 -6.68 5.93 -8.89
CA LEU A 249 -7.65 5.52 -7.87
C LEU A 249 -6.97 5.07 -6.58
N HIS A 250 -7.31 5.73 -5.47
CA HIS A 250 -6.78 5.48 -4.11
C HIS A 250 -7.87 5.54 -3.03
N THR A 251 -9.12 5.26 -3.41
CA THR A 251 -10.27 5.19 -2.49
C THR A 251 -10.54 3.72 -2.09
N PRO A 252 -11.02 3.44 -0.87
CA PRO A 252 -11.42 2.09 -0.48
C PRO A 252 -12.59 1.55 -1.33
N LEU A 253 -12.66 0.23 -1.47
CA LEU A 253 -13.83 -0.45 -2.03
C LEU A 253 -14.91 -0.57 -0.96
N THR A 254 -16.09 -0.04 -1.28
CA THR A 254 -17.31 -0.06 -0.47
C THR A 254 -18.50 -0.31 -1.41
N PRO A 255 -19.72 -0.56 -0.89
CA PRO A 255 -20.90 -0.59 -1.74
C PRO A 255 -21.12 0.67 -2.58
N HIS A 256 -20.67 1.84 -2.11
CA HIS A 256 -20.85 3.13 -2.79
C HIS A 256 -19.74 3.42 -3.83
N THR A 257 -18.57 2.81 -3.68
CA THR A 257 -17.42 2.97 -4.58
C THR A 257 -17.22 1.77 -5.51
N ARG A 258 -18.06 0.73 -5.40
CA ARG A 258 -18.10 -0.35 -6.38
C ARG A 258 -18.52 0.21 -7.74
N HIS A 259 -17.74 -0.11 -8.77
CA HIS A 259 -17.89 0.42 -10.12
C HIS A 259 -17.99 1.95 -10.12
N LEU A 260 -17.17 2.59 -9.26
CA LEU A 260 -17.05 4.04 -9.21
C LEU A 260 -16.78 4.61 -10.61
N LEU A 261 -15.91 3.97 -11.39
CA LEU A 261 -15.80 4.20 -12.83
C LEU A 261 -16.62 3.16 -13.59
N ASP A 262 -17.92 3.41 -13.67
CA ASP A 262 -18.87 2.68 -14.51
C ASP A 262 -18.77 3.13 -15.99
N ARG A 263 -19.56 2.50 -16.86
CA ARG A 263 -19.66 2.87 -18.27
C ARG A 263 -19.95 4.37 -18.50
N ARG A 264 -20.81 4.98 -17.67
CA ARG A 264 -21.20 6.39 -17.82
C ARG A 264 -20.01 7.30 -17.52
N ARG A 265 -19.29 7.05 -16.43
CA ARG A 265 -18.13 7.85 -16.00
C ARG A 265 -16.91 7.64 -16.88
N LEU A 266 -16.67 6.41 -17.35
CA LEU A 266 -15.64 6.16 -18.35
C LEU A 266 -15.91 6.94 -19.65
N ALA A 267 -17.19 7.17 -20.00
CA ALA A 267 -17.59 8.00 -21.15
C ALA A 267 -17.43 9.50 -20.93
N LEU A 268 -17.30 9.98 -19.69
CA LEU A 268 -16.98 11.38 -19.39
C LEU A 268 -15.51 11.70 -19.61
N MET A 269 -14.64 10.70 -19.54
CA MET A 269 -13.20 10.90 -19.69
C MET A 269 -12.84 11.35 -21.10
N ARG A 270 -11.81 12.19 -21.20
CA ARG A 270 -11.31 12.70 -22.49
C ARG A 270 -10.86 11.57 -23.41
N ASN A 271 -10.99 11.79 -24.72
CA ASN A 271 -10.37 10.93 -25.71
C ASN A 271 -8.83 10.91 -25.50
N GLY A 272 -8.27 9.71 -25.42
CA GLY A 272 -6.85 9.49 -25.12
C GLY A 272 -6.48 9.62 -23.64
N ALA A 273 -7.45 9.73 -22.73
CA ALA A 273 -7.20 9.74 -21.28
C ALA A 273 -6.67 8.39 -20.80
N LEU A 274 -5.93 8.42 -19.69
CA LEU A 274 -5.28 7.25 -19.09
C LEU A 274 -5.87 6.95 -17.71
N ILE A 275 -5.87 5.67 -17.32
CA ILE A 275 -6.32 5.24 -15.99
C ILE A 275 -5.20 4.45 -15.31
N VAL A 276 -4.96 4.73 -14.02
CA VAL A 276 -4.10 3.93 -13.15
C VAL A 276 -4.92 3.44 -11.95
N ASN A 277 -4.90 2.15 -11.68
CA ASN A 277 -5.58 1.58 -10.51
C ASN A 277 -4.61 0.73 -9.69
N THR A 278 -4.28 1.23 -8.50
CA THR A 278 -3.51 0.54 -7.45
C THR A 278 -4.35 0.42 -6.15
N GLY A 279 -5.66 0.64 -6.25
CA GLY A 279 -6.61 0.57 -5.15
C GLY A 279 -7.27 -0.80 -5.06
N ARG A 280 -8.43 -0.94 -5.71
CA ARG A 280 -9.19 -2.20 -5.80
C ARG A 280 -9.74 -2.39 -7.19
N GLY A 281 -9.74 -3.62 -7.70
CA GLY A 281 -10.20 -3.95 -9.04
C GLY A 281 -11.64 -3.50 -9.31
N ALA A 282 -12.54 -3.83 -8.38
CA ALA A 282 -13.97 -3.51 -8.49
C ALA A 282 -14.32 -2.01 -8.32
N LEU A 283 -13.35 -1.10 -8.25
CA LEU A 283 -13.59 0.34 -8.40
C LEU A 283 -13.92 0.72 -9.85
N ILE A 284 -13.57 -0.13 -10.81
CA ILE A 284 -13.83 0.06 -12.22
C ILE A 284 -14.70 -1.09 -12.71
N ASP A 285 -15.74 -0.80 -13.50
CA ASP A 285 -16.41 -1.82 -14.29
C ASP A 285 -15.43 -2.33 -15.36
N THR A 286 -14.89 -3.52 -15.15
CA THR A 286 -13.81 -4.07 -15.99
C THR A 286 -14.27 -4.29 -17.43
N GLU A 287 -15.52 -4.71 -17.65
CA GLU A 287 -16.05 -4.91 -19.00
C GLU A 287 -16.27 -3.58 -19.73
N ALA A 288 -16.73 -2.55 -19.03
CA ALA A 288 -16.81 -1.22 -19.60
C ALA A 288 -15.42 -0.70 -19.95
N LEU A 289 -14.42 -0.83 -19.07
CA LEU A 289 -13.04 -0.42 -19.33
C LEU A 289 -12.46 -1.10 -20.58
N VAL A 290 -12.61 -2.42 -20.70
CA VAL A 290 -12.09 -3.18 -21.85
C VAL A 290 -12.64 -2.63 -23.16
N ARG A 291 -13.95 -2.35 -23.24
CA ARG A 291 -14.56 -1.78 -24.45
C ARG A 291 -13.97 -0.43 -24.84
N GLU A 292 -13.60 0.37 -23.84
CA GLU A 292 -13.01 1.69 -24.09
C GLU A 292 -11.54 1.66 -24.52
N LEU A 293 -10.82 0.65 -24.07
CA LEU A 293 -9.46 0.41 -24.52
C LEU A 293 -9.44 -0.22 -25.93
N GLU A 294 -10.36 -1.14 -26.22
CA GLU A 294 -10.56 -1.75 -27.54
C GLU A 294 -11.00 -0.74 -28.60
N SER A 295 -11.86 0.22 -28.24
CA SER A 295 -12.27 1.29 -29.15
C SER A 295 -11.17 2.31 -29.43
N GLY A 296 -10.10 2.32 -28.62
CA GLY A 296 -9.05 3.32 -28.63
C GLY A 296 -9.48 4.68 -28.09
N ARG A 297 -10.70 4.81 -27.54
CA ARG A 297 -11.14 6.08 -26.92
C ARG A 297 -10.31 6.37 -25.68
N LEU A 298 -10.08 5.37 -24.82
CA LEU A 298 -9.08 5.50 -23.76
C LEU A 298 -7.70 5.18 -24.31
N GLY A 299 -6.75 6.05 -23.99
CA GLY A 299 -5.38 5.95 -24.48
C GLY A 299 -4.62 4.77 -23.86
N GLY A 300 -5.04 4.33 -22.67
CA GLY A 300 -4.46 3.18 -21.99
C GLY A 300 -4.87 3.07 -20.53
N ALA A 301 -4.53 1.94 -19.93
CA ALA A 301 -4.71 1.69 -18.50
C ALA A 301 -3.52 0.92 -17.91
N ALA A 302 -3.14 1.25 -16.68
CA ALA A 302 -2.27 0.43 -15.87
C ALA A 302 -3.00 -0.04 -14.61
N LEU A 303 -3.11 -1.36 -14.47
CA LEU A 303 -3.93 -2.02 -13.47
C LEU A 303 -3.03 -2.93 -12.64
N ASP A 304 -2.73 -2.52 -11.41
CA ASP A 304 -2.15 -3.43 -10.42
C ASP A 304 -3.23 -4.31 -9.77
N VAL A 305 -4.50 -3.92 -9.93
CA VAL A 305 -5.66 -4.64 -9.43
C VAL A 305 -6.77 -4.71 -10.49
N ILE A 306 -7.48 -5.83 -10.56
CA ILE A 306 -8.56 -6.11 -11.53
C ILE A 306 -9.72 -6.81 -10.81
N GLU A 307 -10.96 -6.53 -11.24
CA GLU A 307 -12.13 -7.22 -10.69
C GLU A 307 -12.05 -8.74 -10.96
N GLY A 308 -12.21 -9.55 -9.91
CA GLY A 308 -12.12 -11.00 -10.01
C GLY A 308 -10.69 -11.53 -10.06
N GLU A 309 -9.70 -10.79 -9.55
CA GLU A 309 -8.31 -11.24 -9.45
C GLU A 309 -8.10 -12.35 -8.38
N GLU A 310 -9.07 -12.56 -7.50
CA GLU A 310 -8.99 -13.52 -6.41
C GLU A 310 -8.76 -14.94 -6.94
N GLY A 311 -7.73 -15.62 -6.41
CA GLY A 311 -7.32 -16.94 -6.88
C GLY A 311 -6.60 -16.97 -8.23
N ILE A 312 -6.36 -15.81 -8.85
CA ILE A 312 -5.54 -15.67 -10.06
C ILE A 312 -4.23 -14.96 -9.72
N PHE A 313 -4.29 -13.75 -9.15
CA PHE A 313 -3.08 -13.03 -8.77
C PHE A 313 -2.33 -13.75 -7.65
N SER A 314 -0.99 -13.66 -7.69
CA SER A 314 -0.07 -14.41 -6.82
C SER A 314 -0.13 -15.94 -6.93
N THR A 315 -0.81 -16.50 -7.95
CA THR A 315 -0.91 -17.94 -8.19
C THR A 315 -0.21 -18.30 -9.51
N ASP A 316 0.45 -19.46 -9.56
CA ASP A 316 1.01 -19.97 -10.82
C ASP A 316 -0.11 -20.53 -11.71
N CYS A 317 -0.43 -19.78 -12.77
CA CYS A 317 -1.47 -20.13 -13.74
C CYS A 317 -0.90 -20.58 -15.10
N ARG A 318 0.39 -20.92 -15.20
CA ARG A 318 1.03 -21.27 -16.48
C ARG A 318 0.39 -22.49 -17.15
N ASP A 319 0.03 -23.51 -16.37
CA ASP A 319 -0.59 -24.74 -16.86
C ASP A 319 -2.13 -24.70 -16.82
N ARG A 320 -2.70 -23.68 -16.18
CA ARG A 320 -4.15 -23.49 -16.02
C ARG A 320 -4.49 -22.02 -16.25
N PRO A 321 -4.76 -21.62 -17.51
CA PRO A 321 -5.13 -20.25 -17.81
C PRO A 321 -6.33 -19.77 -16.97
N PRO A 322 -6.36 -18.50 -16.56
CA PRO A 322 -7.48 -17.97 -15.79
C PRO A 322 -8.77 -18.02 -16.61
N GLY A 323 -9.89 -18.36 -15.95
CA GLY A 323 -11.22 -18.35 -16.59
C GLY A 323 -11.79 -16.94 -16.85
N SER A 324 -11.11 -15.89 -16.39
CA SER A 324 -11.55 -14.51 -16.57
C SER A 324 -11.32 -14.05 -18.02
N THR A 325 -12.40 -13.95 -18.78
CA THR A 325 -12.37 -13.49 -20.18
C THR A 325 -11.87 -12.04 -20.29
N SER A 326 -12.28 -11.16 -19.36
CA SER A 326 -11.89 -9.75 -19.34
C SER A 326 -10.38 -9.59 -19.10
N LEU A 327 -9.80 -10.37 -18.18
CA LEU A 327 -8.36 -10.37 -17.92
C LEU A 327 -7.58 -10.79 -19.17
N LEU A 328 -8.00 -11.86 -19.83
CA LEU A 328 -7.36 -12.33 -21.06
C LEU A 328 -7.41 -11.27 -22.16
N ARG A 329 -8.54 -10.58 -22.33
CA ARG A 329 -8.67 -9.45 -23.28
C ARG A 329 -7.73 -8.31 -22.93
N LEU A 330 -7.68 -7.86 -21.68
CA LEU A 330 -6.74 -6.83 -21.22
C LEU A 330 -5.29 -7.22 -21.47
N GLN A 331 -4.90 -8.48 -21.27
CA GLN A 331 -3.53 -8.93 -21.48
C GLN A 331 -3.08 -8.82 -22.95
N GLN A 332 -4.00 -8.98 -23.90
CA GLN A 332 -3.72 -8.86 -25.33
C GLN A 332 -3.60 -7.39 -25.78
N LEU A 333 -4.29 -6.47 -25.12
CA LEU A 333 -4.28 -5.05 -25.50
C LEU A 333 -2.88 -4.43 -25.27
N PRO A 334 -2.29 -3.75 -26.27
CA PRO A 334 -0.96 -3.14 -26.14
C PRO A 334 -0.95 -1.98 -25.14
N ASN A 335 -2.08 -1.25 -25.05
CA ASN A 335 -2.29 -0.09 -24.17
C ASN A 335 -2.85 -0.46 -22.78
N ALA A 336 -2.85 -1.74 -22.39
CA ALA A 336 -3.25 -2.18 -21.06
C ALA A 336 -2.09 -2.88 -20.34
N LEU A 337 -1.50 -2.23 -19.34
CA LEU A 337 -0.47 -2.80 -18.49
C LEU A 337 -1.11 -3.43 -17.26
N ILE A 338 -0.74 -4.67 -16.94
CA ILE A 338 -1.26 -5.40 -15.79
C ILE A 338 -0.08 -5.85 -14.93
N SER A 339 -0.16 -5.58 -13.63
CA SER A 339 0.74 -6.13 -12.61
C SER A 339 -0.08 -6.88 -11.56
N PRO A 340 0.48 -7.94 -10.93
CA PRO A 340 -0.30 -8.88 -10.14
C PRO A 340 -0.43 -8.44 -8.66
N HIS A 341 -1.04 -7.28 -8.41
CA HIS A 341 -1.26 -6.70 -7.07
C HIS A 341 0.03 -6.62 -6.24
N THR A 342 1.07 -6.03 -6.83
CA THR A 342 2.42 -6.00 -6.28
C THR A 342 2.85 -4.60 -5.83
N ALA A 343 2.00 -3.58 -5.92
CA ALA A 343 2.37 -2.21 -5.58
C ALA A 343 2.88 -2.05 -4.13
N TYR A 344 2.45 -2.91 -3.21
CA TYR A 344 2.92 -2.90 -1.83
C TYR A 344 4.26 -3.62 -1.63
N TYR A 345 4.66 -4.49 -2.55
CA TYR A 345 5.64 -5.56 -2.31
C TYR A 345 7.09 -5.02 -2.32
N THR A 346 7.52 -4.52 -1.16
CA THR A 346 8.86 -3.98 -0.89
C THR A 346 9.34 -4.48 0.47
N ASP A 347 10.66 -4.57 0.68
CA ASP A 347 11.24 -5.02 1.96
C ASP A 347 10.67 -4.25 3.16
N ARG A 348 10.58 -2.92 3.02
CA ARG A 348 10.06 -2.05 4.08
C ARG A 348 8.58 -2.33 4.36
N ALA A 349 7.73 -2.40 3.34
CA ALA A 349 6.31 -2.62 3.53
C ALA A 349 6.00 -4.02 4.06
N LEU A 350 6.73 -5.06 3.61
CA LEU A 350 6.62 -6.41 4.14
C LEU A 350 7.01 -6.45 5.61
N ARG A 351 8.14 -5.82 5.99
CA ARG A 351 8.59 -5.76 7.38
C ARG A 351 7.62 -5.00 8.27
N ASP A 352 7.10 -3.86 7.81
CA ASP A 352 6.09 -3.07 8.52
C ASP A 352 4.79 -3.90 8.71
N THR A 353 4.33 -4.58 7.66
CA THR A 353 3.13 -5.43 7.69
C THR A 353 3.24 -6.54 8.72
N VAL A 354 4.35 -7.28 8.70
CA VAL A 354 4.61 -8.37 9.65
C VAL A 354 4.73 -7.83 11.08
N ARG A 355 5.56 -6.81 11.29
CA ARG A 355 5.75 -6.20 12.62
C ARG A 355 4.44 -5.68 13.19
N ASN A 356 3.70 -4.90 12.40
CA ASN A 356 2.48 -4.25 12.88
C ASN A 356 1.36 -5.28 13.10
N SER A 357 1.32 -6.38 12.34
CA SER A 357 0.37 -7.47 12.63
C SER A 357 0.62 -8.12 13.99
N LEU A 358 1.89 -8.35 14.35
CA LEU A 358 2.27 -8.83 15.68
C LEU A 358 1.93 -7.81 16.77
N THR A 359 2.29 -6.54 16.56
CA THR A 359 1.99 -5.45 17.50
C THR A 359 0.50 -5.32 17.77
N ASN A 360 -0.33 -5.33 16.72
CA ASN A 360 -1.78 -5.26 16.81
C ASN A 360 -2.36 -6.37 17.70
N CYS A 361 -1.93 -7.61 17.49
CA CYS A 361 -2.35 -8.74 18.32
C CYS A 361 -1.90 -8.59 19.79
N LEU A 362 -0.66 -8.13 20.02
CA LEU A 362 -0.13 -7.90 21.37
C LEU A 362 -0.85 -6.76 22.09
N THR A 363 -1.17 -5.67 21.39
CA THR A 363 -1.94 -4.56 21.93
C THR A 363 -3.32 -5.05 22.38
N TYR A 364 -4.00 -5.86 21.56
CA TYR A 364 -5.26 -6.47 21.94
C TYR A 364 -5.14 -7.37 23.17
N GLU A 365 -4.15 -8.27 23.23
CA GLU A 365 -3.95 -9.16 24.39
C GLU A 365 -3.65 -8.38 25.67
N SER A 366 -2.78 -7.36 25.60
CA SER A 366 -2.43 -6.52 26.76
C SER A 366 -3.63 -5.72 27.30
N GLY A 367 -4.47 -5.17 26.42
CA GLY A 367 -5.70 -4.45 26.82
C GLY A 367 -6.74 -5.36 27.48
N ASN A 368 -6.70 -6.66 27.22
CA ASN A 368 -7.65 -7.63 27.74
C ASN A 368 -7.15 -8.41 28.97
N GLN A 369 -5.89 -8.18 29.40
CA GLN A 369 -5.32 -8.70 30.66
C GLN A 369 -5.57 -7.77 31.86
N HIS A 370 -5.99 -6.53 31.62
CA HIS A 370 -6.27 -5.52 32.66
C HIS A 370 -7.77 -5.22 32.84
N GLY A 371 -8.65 -6.10 32.34
CA GLY A 371 -10.11 -5.96 32.40
C GLY A 371 -10.77 -6.97 33.31
#